data_AF-K7N1J5-F1
#
_entry.id   AF-K7N1J5-F1
#
_cell.length_a   1.000
_cell.length_b   1.000
_cell.length_c   1.000
_cell.angle_alpha   90.00
_cell.angle_beta   90.00
_cell.angle_gamma   90.00
#
_symmetry.space_group_name_H-M   'P 1'
#
loop_
_entity.id
_entity.type
_entity.pdbx_description
1 polymer ?
#
loop_
_entity_poly.entity_id
_entity_poly.type
_entity_poly.pdbx_seq_one_letter_code
_entity_poly.pdbx_strand_id
1 'polypeptide(L)'
;MPSSMAFLSHPYFFAALSAPLTLLVVQILFRKLNKRHNRKKYHPVADTIFNQMLNFNRLHHYMTDLAAKHKAYRLLNPFRYEVYTTEPTNVEYILKTNFENYGKVLDLDLRENICFGK
;
A
#
# COMPACT_ATOMS: atom_id res chain seq x y z
N MET A 1 2.16 -21.34 -47.04
CA MET A 1 1.90 -20.66 -45.75
C MET A 1 1.78 -19.11 -45.82
N PRO A 2 1.42 -18.42 -46.93
CA PRO A 2 1.36 -16.95 -46.93
C PRO A 2 0.01 -16.33 -46.49
N SER A 3 -1.07 -17.12 -46.41
CA SER A 3 -2.43 -16.61 -46.17
C SER A 3 -2.69 -16.11 -44.74
N SER A 4 -1.93 -16.58 -43.74
CA SER A 4 -2.11 -16.15 -42.34
C SER A 4 -1.57 -14.74 -42.06
N MET A 5 -0.52 -14.32 -42.79
CA MET A 5 0.10 -13.00 -42.60
C MET A 5 -0.82 -11.86 -43.07
N ALA A 6 -1.71 -12.12 -44.04
CA ALA A 6 -2.65 -11.13 -44.55
C ALA A 6 -3.74 -10.74 -43.52
N PHE A 7 -4.09 -11.64 -42.60
CA PHE A 7 -5.07 -11.33 -41.56
C PHE A 7 -4.54 -10.31 -40.52
N LEU A 8 -3.24 -10.36 -40.22
CA LEU A 8 -2.60 -9.48 -39.23
C LEU A 8 -2.54 -8.01 -39.69
N SER A 9 -2.53 -7.74 -41.00
CA SER A 9 -2.41 -6.38 -41.54
C SER A 9 -3.75 -5.63 -41.64
N HIS A 10 -4.89 -6.28 -41.35
CA HIS A 10 -6.19 -5.63 -41.46
C HIS A 10 -6.47 -4.74 -40.22
N PRO A 11 -6.90 -3.48 -40.40
CA PRO A 11 -7.17 -2.56 -39.29
C PRO A 11 -8.25 -3.10 -38.33
N TYR A 12 -9.14 -3.95 -38.84
CA TYR A 12 -10.16 -4.65 -38.03
C TYR A 12 -9.57 -5.55 -36.95
N PHE A 13 -8.37 -6.11 -37.16
CA PHE A 13 -7.72 -6.97 -36.16
C PHE A 13 -7.32 -6.18 -34.91
N PHE A 14 -6.70 -5.01 -35.09
CA PHE A 14 -6.35 -4.12 -33.98
C PHE A 14 -7.59 -3.57 -33.27
N ALA A 15 -8.63 -3.18 -34.03
CA ALA A 15 -9.90 -2.74 -33.46
C ALA A 15 -10.56 -3.85 -32.63
N ALA A 16 -10.60 -5.08 -33.17
CA ALA A 16 -11.17 -6.24 -32.50
C ALA A 16 -10.39 -6.68 -31.26
N LEU A 17 -9.07 -6.47 -31.19
CA LEU A 17 -8.25 -6.72 -30.01
C LEU A 17 -8.42 -5.66 -28.93
N SER A 18 -8.69 -4.41 -29.30
CA SER A 18 -8.84 -3.33 -28.32
C SER A 18 -10.02 -3.55 -27.37
N ALA A 19 -11.17 -4.02 -27.87
CA ALA A 19 -12.38 -4.28 -27.07
C ALA A 19 -12.19 -5.35 -25.96
N PRO A 20 -11.65 -6.56 -26.22
CA PRO A 20 -11.38 -7.53 -25.17
C PRO A 20 -10.25 -7.07 -24.23
N LEU A 21 -9.23 -6.34 -24.73
CA LEU A 21 -8.19 -5.77 -23.88
C LEU A 21 -8.74 -4.75 -22.89
N THR A 22 -9.62 -3.83 -23.33
CA THR A 22 -10.25 -2.86 -22.42
C THR A 22 -11.15 -3.57 -21.40
N LEU A 23 -11.93 -4.57 -21.81
CA LEU A 23 -12.74 -5.39 -20.90
C LEU A 23 -11.87 -6.11 -19.86
N LEU A 24 -10.73 -6.69 -20.26
CA LEU A 24 -9.80 -7.33 -19.34
C LEU A 24 -9.21 -6.34 -18.33
N VAL A 25 -8.79 -5.15 -18.77
CA VAL A 25 -8.29 -4.10 -17.88
C VAL A 25 -9.36 -3.68 -16.88
N VAL A 26 -10.60 -3.46 -17.34
CA VAL A 26 -11.74 -3.13 -16.48
C VAL A 26 -12.00 -4.24 -15.47
N GLN A 27 -12.03 -5.51 -15.88
CA GLN A 27 -12.20 -6.64 -14.96
C GLN A 27 -11.09 -6.72 -13.91
N ILE A 28 -9.83 -6.48 -14.29
CA ILE A 28 -8.69 -6.47 -13.36
C ILE A 28 -8.85 -5.33 -12.34
N LEU A 29 -9.26 -4.14 -12.78
CA LEU A 29 -9.53 -2.99 -11.90
C LEU A 29 -10.67 -3.29 -10.92
N PHE A 30 -11.80 -3.86 -11.40
CA PHE A 30 -12.91 -4.27 -10.54
C PHE A 30 -12.51 -5.32 -9.50
N ARG A 31 -11.74 -6.34 -9.91
CA ARG A 31 -11.23 -7.35 -8.97
C ARG A 31 -10.30 -6.74 -7.92
N LYS A 32 -9.47 -5.77 -8.31
CA LYS A 32 -8.57 -5.06 -7.39
C LYS A 32 -9.35 -4.18 -6.40
N LEU A 33 -10.41 -3.51 -6.85
CA LEU A 33 -11.31 -2.72 -6.00
C LEU A 33 -12.07 -3.61 -5.01
N ASN A 34 -12.63 -4.75 -5.46
CA ASN A 34 -13.37 -5.67 -4.59
C ASN A 34 -12.49 -6.30 -3.51
N LYS A 35 -11.21 -6.61 -3.81
CA LYS A 35 -10.26 -7.08 -2.80
C LYS A 35 -10.02 -6.06 -1.68
N ARG A 36 -10.34 -4.78 -1.88
CA ARG A 36 -10.13 -3.73 -0.88
C ARG A 36 -11.14 -3.80 0.27
N HIS A 37 -12.29 -4.45 0.10
CA HIS A 37 -13.36 -4.49 1.11
C HIS A 37 -13.10 -5.49 2.24
N ASN A 38 -12.34 -6.57 1.99
CA ASN A 38 -11.99 -7.60 2.99
C ASN A 38 -10.71 -7.27 3.79
N ARG A 39 -10.50 -6.00 4.15
CA ARG A 39 -9.31 -5.63 4.93
C ARG A 39 -9.67 -5.70 6.40
N LYS A 40 -8.97 -6.58 7.13
CA LYS A 40 -8.89 -6.59 8.60
C LYS A 40 -8.79 -5.14 9.11
N LYS A 41 -9.35 -4.85 10.29
CA LYS A 41 -9.23 -3.54 10.93
C LYS A 41 -7.74 -3.21 11.02
N TYR A 42 -7.29 -2.28 10.21
CA TYR A 42 -5.91 -1.81 10.18
C TYR A 42 -5.93 -0.33 10.50
N HIS A 43 -4.83 0.19 11.05
CA HIS A 43 -4.69 1.63 11.22
C HIS A 43 -4.76 2.33 9.86
N PRO A 44 -5.27 3.58 9.83
CA PRO A 44 -5.44 4.32 8.61
C PRO A 44 -4.11 4.46 7.87
N VAL A 45 -4.19 4.34 6.55
CA VAL A 45 -3.09 4.78 5.69
C VAL A 45 -3.09 6.30 5.76
N ALA A 46 -2.09 6.84 6.44
CA ALA A 46 -1.94 8.29 6.55
C ALA A 46 -1.49 8.87 5.22
N ASP A 47 -0.50 8.25 4.58
CA ASP A 47 0.02 8.73 3.31
C ASP A 47 0.88 7.72 2.54
N THR A 48 1.39 8.17 1.41
CA THR A 48 2.34 7.52 0.52
C THR A 48 3.68 8.25 0.55
N ILE A 49 4.77 7.56 0.19
CA ILE A 49 6.09 8.23 0.01
C ILE A 49 5.97 9.42 -0.94
N PHE A 50 5.09 9.35 -1.95
CA PHE A 50 4.94 10.44 -2.91
C PHE A 50 4.61 11.77 -2.23
N ASN A 51 3.80 11.77 -1.18
CA ASN A 51 3.51 13.01 -0.48
C ASN A 51 4.68 13.49 0.39
N GLN A 52 5.48 12.57 0.94
CA GLN A 52 6.75 12.92 1.59
C GLN A 52 7.74 13.54 0.60
N MET A 53 7.77 13.04 -0.64
CA MET A 53 8.63 13.55 -1.71
C MET A 53 8.21 14.96 -2.15
N LEU A 54 6.90 15.21 -2.30
CA LEU A 54 6.39 16.55 -2.60
C LEU A 54 6.67 17.55 -1.47
N ASN A 55 6.64 17.09 -0.22
CA ASN A 55 6.91 17.90 0.97
C ASN A 55 8.35 17.75 1.50
N PHE A 56 9.32 17.36 0.66
CA PHE A 56 10.68 17.07 1.10
C PHE A 56 11.34 18.25 1.83
N ASN A 57 11.14 19.48 1.32
CA ASN A 57 11.65 20.71 1.93
C ASN A 57 11.12 20.96 3.35
N ARG A 58 9.97 20.37 3.69
CA ARG A 58 9.28 20.55 4.97
C ARG A 58 8.97 19.19 5.63
N LEU A 59 9.78 18.16 5.35
CA LEU A 59 9.49 16.77 5.72
C LEU A 59 9.24 16.61 7.22
N HIS A 60 10.09 17.21 8.05
CA HIS A 60 9.94 17.12 9.51
C HIS A 60 8.63 17.74 10.00
N HIS A 61 8.26 18.93 9.52
CA HIS A 61 6.97 19.50 9.92
C HIS A 61 5.80 18.68 9.39
N TYR A 62 5.90 18.18 8.16
CA TYR A 62 4.88 17.31 7.58
C TYR A 62 4.69 16.03 8.42
N MET A 63 5.78 15.40 8.87
CA MET A 63 5.73 14.24 9.76
C MET A 63 5.12 14.59 11.13
N THR A 64 5.45 15.76 11.69
CA THR A 64 4.88 16.24 12.96
C THR A 64 3.39 16.54 12.82
N ASP A 65 2.96 17.19 11.75
CA ASP A 65 1.55 17.49 11.47
C ASP A 65 0.76 16.17 11.30
N LEU A 66 1.37 15.17 10.67
CA LEU A 66 0.79 13.84 10.50
C LEU A 66 0.69 13.06 11.82
N ALA A 67 1.74 13.15 12.65
CA ALA A 67 1.81 12.57 13.99
C ALA A 67 0.81 13.20 14.97
N ALA A 68 0.55 14.51 14.84
CA ALA A 68 -0.47 15.20 15.62
C ALA A 68 -1.88 14.75 15.21
N LYS A 69 -2.09 14.46 13.92
CA LYS A 69 -3.40 14.04 13.40
C LYS A 69 -3.73 12.58 13.69
N HIS A 70 -2.74 11.68 13.68
CA HIS A 70 -2.95 10.24 13.85
C HIS A 70 -1.99 9.65 14.88
N LYS A 71 -2.53 9.01 15.93
CA LYS A 71 -1.74 8.33 16.97
C LYS A 71 -0.99 7.09 16.46
N ALA A 72 -1.53 6.43 15.46
CA ALA A 72 -0.87 5.33 14.77
C ALA A 72 -1.30 5.34 13.29
N TYR A 73 -0.32 5.24 12.39
CA TYR A 73 -0.58 5.34 10.97
C TYR A 73 0.39 4.54 10.12
N ARG A 74 -0.06 4.25 8.89
CA ARG A 74 0.64 3.47 7.88
C ARG A 74 1.19 4.41 6.81
N LEU A 75 2.46 4.23 6.47
CA LEU A 75 3.07 4.80 5.29
C LEU A 75 3.22 3.72 4.22
N LEU A 76 2.67 4.00 3.03
CA LEU A 76 2.77 3.10 1.89
C LEU A 76 4.05 3.36 1.12
N ASN A 77 4.99 2.43 1.23
CA ASN A 77 6.19 2.39 0.40
C ASN A 77 5.94 1.42 -0.77
N PRO A 78 6.52 1.64 -1.97
CA PRO A 78 6.30 0.76 -3.12
C PRO A 78 6.64 -0.71 -2.85
N PHE A 79 7.65 -0.95 -2.01
CA PHE A 79 8.17 -2.28 -1.70
C PHE A 79 7.79 -2.79 -0.30
N ARG A 80 7.45 -1.89 0.63
CA ARG A 80 7.28 -2.21 2.05
C ARG A 80 6.17 -1.37 2.68
N TYR A 81 5.69 -1.78 3.83
CA TYR A 81 4.76 -0.97 4.62
C TYR A 81 5.43 -0.62 5.93
N GLU A 82 5.43 0.66 6.27
CA GLU A 82 5.99 1.14 7.52
C GLU A 82 4.86 1.66 8.40
N VAL A 83 4.96 1.37 9.69
CA VAL A 83 3.96 1.74 10.69
C VAL A 83 4.64 2.65 11.69
N TYR A 84 4.04 3.82 11.88
CA TYR A 84 4.48 4.78 12.87
C TYR A 84 3.43 4.86 13.96
N THR A 85 3.88 4.84 15.22
CA THR A 85 3.03 5.02 16.38
C THR A 85 3.62 6.11 17.25
N THR A 86 2.75 7.02 17.67
CA THR A 86 3.02 8.09 18.64
C THR A 86 2.23 7.85 19.92
N GLU A 87 1.58 6.69 20.05
CA GLU A 87 0.86 6.31 21.25
C GLU A 87 1.85 5.98 22.37
N PRO A 88 1.78 6.68 23.53
CA PRO A 88 2.80 6.58 24.56
C PRO A 88 2.95 5.16 25.11
N THR A 89 1.85 4.41 25.24
CA THR A 89 1.86 3.02 25.71
C THR A 89 2.66 2.11 24.79
N ASN A 90 2.51 2.26 23.47
CA ASN A 90 3.23 1.45 22.49
C ASN A 90 4.71 1.84 22.46
N VAL A 91 4.99 3.14 22.57
CA VAL A 91 6.37 3.66 22.64
C VAL A 91 7.07 3.13 23.90
N GLU A 92 6.41 3.19 25.06
CA GLU A 92 6.95 2.63 26.31
C GLU A 92 7.22 1.13 26.18
N TYR A 93 6.29 0.38 25.58
CA TYR A 93 6.48 -1.05 25.35
C TYR A 93 7.67 -1.35 24.43
N ILE A 94 7.81 -0.61 23.33
CA ILE A 94 8.95 -0.74 22.40
C ILE A 94 10.27 -0.46 23.14
N LEU A 95 10.30 0.61 23.95
CA LEU A 95 11.49 0.97 24.72
C LEU A 95 11.81 -0.05 25.82
N LYS A 96 10.79 -0.64 26.45
CA LYS A 96 10.94 -1.59 27.57
C LYS A 96 11.38 -2.98 27.12
N THR A 97 10.95 -3.42 25.94
CA THR A 97 11.19 -4.80 25.50
C THR A 97 12.55 -5.03 24.86
N ASN A 98 13.34 -3.98 24.63
CA ASN A 98 14.61 -3.99 23.89
C ASN A 98 14.41 -4.56 22.47
N PHE A 99 14.88 -3.85 21.44
CA PHE A 99 14.60 -4.13 20.02
C PHE A 99 14.91 -5.56 19.51
N GLU A 100 15.56 -6.41 20.30
CA GLU A 100 15.83 -7.82 19.99
C GLU A 100 14.58 -8.61 19.62
N ASN A 101 13.44 -8.31 20.26
CA ASN A 101 12.19 -9.04 20.00
C ASN A 101 11.50 -8.60 18.69
N TYR A 102 11.91 -7.47 18.11
CA TYR A 102 11.31 -6.92 16.89
C TYR A 102 11.89 -7.52 15.60
N GLY A 103 13.07 -8.16 15.66
CA GLY A 103 13.82 -8.55 14.46
C GLY A 103 13.38 -9.83 13.75
N LYS A 104 12.46 -10.64 14.29
CA LYS A 104 12.27 -12.03 13.82
C LYS A 104 10.85 -12.43 13.43
N VAL A 105 9.82 -11.74 13.89
CA VAL A 105 8.46 -12.26 13.73
C VAL A 105 7.83 -11.68 12.47
N LEU A 106 7.97 -12.45 11.39
CA LEU A 106 7.18 -12.46 10.15
C LEU A 106 5.93 -11.55 10.18
N ASP A 107 6.12 -10.27 9.86
CA ASP A 107 5.20 -9.26 9.27
C ASP A 107 3.73 -9.14 9.73
N LEU A 108 3.22 -9.98 10.64
CA LEU A 108 1.80 -10.05 11.01
C LEU A 108 1.57 -10.02 12.51
N ASP A 109 2.36 -10.74 13.32
CA ASP A 109 2.09 -10.79 14.77
C ASP A 109 2.50 -9.49 15.48
N LEU A 110 3.63 -8.89 15.07
CA LEU A 110 4.02 -7.55 15.51
C LEU A 110 3.02 -6.48 15.02
N ARG A 111 2.38 -6.75 13.87
CA ARG A 111 1.46 -5.85 13.15
C ARG A 111 0.10 -5.73 13.83
N GLU A 112 -0.34 -6.77 14.52
CA GLU A 112 -1.62 -6.82 15.22
C GLU A 112 -1.47 -6.51 16.71
N ASN A 113 -0.43 -6.96 17.42
CA ASN A 113 -0.39 -6.82 18.88
C ASN A 113 0.04 -5.44 19.39
N ILE A 114 1.14 -4.87 18.87
CA ILE A 114 1.70 -3.64 19.46
C ILE A 114 0.84 -2.41 19.14
N CYS A 115 0.29 -2.30 17.93
CA CYS A 115 -0.46 -1.10 17.54
C CYS A 115 -1.96 -1.16 17.88
N PHE A 116 -2.50 -2.27 18.38
CA PHE A 116 -3.92 -2.36 18.78
C PHE A 116 -4.16 -2.25 20.29
N GLY A 117 -3.10 -2.16 21.12
CA GLY A 117 -3.26 -2.14 22.57
C GLY A 117 -4.04 -3.36 23.09
N LYS A 118 -3.86 -4.52 22.46
CA LYS A 118 -4.44 -5.79 22.91
C LYS A 118 -3.42 -6.62 23.66
#